data_AF-A0A3N0I2M6-F1
#
_entry.id   AF-A0A3N0I2M6-F1
#
_cell.length_a   1.000
_cell.length_b   1.000
_cell.length_c   1.000
_cell.angle_alpha   90.00
_cell.angle_beta   90.00
_cell.angle_gamma   90.00
#
_symmetry.space_group_name_H-M   'P 1'
#
loop_
_entity.id
_entity.type
_entity.pdbx_description
1 polymer ?
#
loop_
_entity_poly.entity_id
_entity_poly.type
_entity_poly.pdbx_seq_one_letter_code
_entity_poly.pdbx_strand_id
1 'polypeptide(L)' 'MSHILKELKHANLPKRIDTTIEYKCKTDEDKEAVYSMLHDMLENHLEEFAKVTYDLEPDNVVKVEVIENR' A
#
# COMPACT_ATOMS: atom_id res chain seq x y z
N MET A 1 -20.97 27.95 6.23
CA MET A 1 -20.46 26.69 5.64
C MET A 1 -19.92 27.00 4.26
N SER A 2 -18.62 26.77 4.03
CA SER A 2 -17.95 27.06 2.75
C SER A 2 -18.59 26.27 1.60
N HIS A 3 -18.66 26.89 0.42
CA HIS A 3 -19.26 26.32 -0.79
C HIS A 3 -18.69 24.92 -1.13
N ILE A 4 -17.39 24.76 -0.89
CA ILE A 4 -16.62 23.53 -1.04
C ILE A 4 -17.21 22.34 -0.26
N LEU A 5 -17.73 22.56 0.96
CA LEU A 5 -18.32 21.48 1.77
C LEU A 5 -19.66 20.99 1.21
N LYS A 6 -20.41 21.85 0.50
CA LYS A 6 -21.66 21.46 -0.17
C LYS A 6 -21.40 20.69 -1.46
N GLU A 7 -20.32 21.02 -2.16
CA GLU A 7 -19.87 20.30 -3.36
C GLU A 7 -19.31 18.92 -2.99
N LEU A 8 -18.49 18.82 -1.94
CA LEU A 8 -17.96 17.55 -1.42
C LEU A 8 -19.06 16.56 -0.99
N LYS A 9 -20.21 17.05 -0.50
CA LYS A 9 -21.33 16.19 -0.07
C LYS A 9 -22.08 15.51 -1.22
N HIS A 10 -22.01 16.05 -2.43
CA HIS A 10 -22.76 15.55 -3.59
C HIS A 10 -21.83 15.07 -4.73
N ALA A 11 -20.53 15.33 -4.63
CA ALA A 11 -19.56 14.87 -5.59
C ALA A 11 -19.32 13.36 -5.42
N ASN A 12 -19.55 12.59 -6.48
CA ASN A 12 -19.09 11.22 -6.60
C ASN A 12 -17.58 11.23 -6.88
N LEU A 13 -16.80 11.59 -5.86
CA LEU A 13 -15.35 11.69 -5.98
C LEU A 13 -14.74 10.29 -6.08
N PRO A 14 -13.71 10.09 -6.93
CA PRO A 14 -12.96 8.84 -6.96
C PRO A 14 -12.39 8.55 -5.56
N LYS A 15 -12.59 7.33 -5.07
CA LYS A 15 -12.12 6.92 -3.75
C LYS A 15 -10.73 6.31 -3.93
N ARG A 16 -9.71 6.97 -3.40
CA ARG A 16 -8.38 6.37 -3.26
C ARG A 16 -8.34 5.54 -1.99
N ILE A 17 -7.96 4.28 -2.11
CA ILE A 17 -7.73 3.40 -0.96
C ILE A 17 -6.22 3.18 -0.86
N ASP A 18 -5.65 3.62 0.25
CA ASP A 18 -4.25 3.39 0.60
C ASP A 18 -4.20 2.33 1.71
N THR A 19 -3.61 1.18 1.42
CA THR A 19 -3.43 0.07 2.35
C THR A 19 -1.95 -0.06 2.69
N THR A 20 -1.60 0.03 3.96
CA THR A 20 -0.23 -0.18 4.46
C THR A 20 -0.19 -1.44 5.30
N ILE A 21 0.78 -2.31 5.02
CA ILE A 21 1.02 -3.55 5.74
C ILE A 21 2.46 -3.58 6.22
N GLU A 22 2.65 -3.86 7.51
CA GLU A 22 3.97 -3.95 8.15
C GLU A 22 4.22 -5.40 8.61
N TYR A 23 5.28 -6.01 8.08
CA TYR A 23 5.70 -7.35 8.43
C TYR A 23 6.94 -7.27 9.32
N LYS A 24 6.77 -7.64 10.60
CA LYS A 24 7.88 -7.72 11.56
C LYS A 24 8.58 -9.07 11.43
N CYS A 25 9.79 -9.07 10.91
CA CYS A 25 10.65 -10.22 10.75
C CYS A 25 11.57 -10.40 11.97
N LYS A 26 12.03 -11.64 12.20
CA LYS A 26 12.90 -11.95 13.35
C LYS A 26 14.38 -11.79 13.00
N THR A 27 14.74 -11.98 11.74
CA THR A 27 16.10 -11.91 11.21
C THR A 27 16.13 -11.10 9.92
N ASP A 28 17.32 -10.66 9.51
CA ASP A 28 17.51 -10.01 8.21
C ASP A 28 17.26 -10.97 7.03
N GLU A 29 17.59 -12.26 7.16
CA GLU A 29 17.28 -13.27 6.14
C GLU A 29 15.76 -13.42 5.93
N ASP A 30 14.98 -13.45 7.03
CA ASP A 30 13.51 -13.48 6.96
C ASP A 30 12.97 -12.21 6.29
N LYS A 31 13.61 -11.05 6.54
CA LYS A 31 13.23 -9.77 5.94
C LYS A 31 13.41 -9.78 4.43
N GLU A 32 14.55 -10.26 3.93
CA GLU A 32 14.80 -10.38 2.48
C GLU A 32 13.86 -11.40 1.82
N ALA A 33 13.61 -12.54 2.48
CA ALA A 33 12.69 -13.55 1.97
C ALA A 33 11.25 -13.03 1.87
N VAL A 34 10.76 -12.33 2.91
CA VAL A 34 9.43 -11.70 2.92
C VAL A 34 9.33 -10.63 1.84
N TYR A 35 10.35 -9.77 1.70
CA TYR A 35 10.38 -8.76 0.64
C TYR A 35 10.27 -9.39 -0.75
N SER A 36 11.11 -10.40 -1.03
CA SER A 36 11.11 -11.08 -2.32
C SER A 36 9.77 -11.75 -2.62
N MET A 37 9.16 -12.40 -1.63
CA MET A 37 7.87 -13.07 -1.78
C MET A 37 6.73 -12.07 -2.03
N LEU A 38 6.69 -10.95 -1.30
CA LEU A 38 5.69 -9.90 -1.49
C LEU A 38 5.82 -9.25 -2.86
N HIS A 39 7.06 -9.04 -3.32
CA HIS A 39 7.32 -8.50 -4.65
C HIS A 39 6.78 -9.41 -5.74
N ASP A 40 7.10 -10.70 -5.70
CA ASP A 40 6.62 -11.70 -6.67
C ASP A 40 5.09 -11.84 -6.66
N MET A 41 4.49 -11.90 -5.46
CA MET A 41 3.04 -11.99 -5.32
C MET A 41 2.32 -10.79 -5.93
N LEU A 42 2.76 -9.57 -5.62
CA LEU A 42 2.08 -8.36 -6.09
C LEU A 42 2.44 -8.01 -7.55
N GLU A 43 3.60 -8.44 -8.05
CA GLU A 43 3.97 -8.33 -9.47
C GLU A 43 2.95 -9.05 -10.38
N ASN A 44 2.44 -10.19 -9.92
CA ASN A 44 1.40 -10.95 -10.63
C ASN A 44 0.00 -10.30 -10.58
N HIS A 45 -0.19 -9.27 -9.75
CA HIS A 45 -1.48 -8.60 -9.53
C HIS A 45 -1.42 -7.08 -9.76
N LEU A 46 -0.42 -6.60 -10.51
CA LEU A 46 -0.21 -5.15 -10.73
C LEU A 46 -1.41 -4.44 -11.38
N GLU A 47 -2.24 -5.15 -12.13
CA GLU A 47 -3.45 -4.58 -12.75
C GLU A 47 -4.51 -4.13 -11.74
N GLU A 48 -4.50 -4.68 -10.52
CA GLU A 48 -5.41 -4.33 -9.44
C GLU A 48 -4.93 -3.11 -8.63
N PHE A 49 -3.67 -2.72 -8.80
CA PHE A 49 -3.02 -1.69 -8.00
C PHE A 49 -2.56 -0.51 -8.83
N ALA A 50 -2.98 0.70 -8.44
CA ALA A 50 -2.52 1.94 -9.04
C ALA A 50 -1.04 2.22 -8.73
N LYS A 51 -0.57 1.80 -7.54
CA LYS A 51 0.83 1.92 -7.12
C LYS A 51 1.11 0.93 -5.99
N VAL A 52 2.30 0.33 -6.03
CA VAL A 52 2.85 -0.47 -4.93
C VAL A 52 4.21 0.10 -4.54
N THR A 53 4.46 0.25 -3.24
CA THR A 53 5.75 0.70 -2.69
C THR A 53 6.21 -0.32 -1.65
N TYR A 54 7.50 -0.62 -1.66
CA TYR A 54 8.12 -1.53 -0.70
C TYR A 54 9.25 -0.81 -0.01
N ASP A 55 9.24 -0.82 1.32
CA ASP A 55 10.26 -0.20 2.15
C ASP A 55 10.80 -1.23 3.14
N LEU A 56 12.14 -1.29 3.22
CA LEU A 56 12.84 -2.06 4.23
C LEU A 56 13.19 -1.10 5.37
N GLU A 57 12.40 -1.17 6.44
CA GLU A 57 12.61 -0.33 7.61
C GLU A 57 13.67 -0.93 8.56
N PRO A 58 14.30 -0.09 9.41
CA PRO A 58 15.07 -0.59 10.56
C PRO A 58 14.19 -1.48 11.46
N ASP A 59 14.81 -2.29 12.32
CA ASP A 59 14.12 -3.25 13.22
C ASP A 59 13.48 -4.46 12.53
N ASN A 60 14.05 -4.90 11.40
CA ASN A 60 13.59 -6.08 10.65
C ASN A 60 12.13 -5.96 10.19
N VAL A 61 11.69 -4.78 9.76
CA VAL A 61 10.33 -4.56 9.29
C VAL A 61 10.32 -4.39 7.77
N VAL A 62 9.46 -5.15 7.09
CA VAL A 62 9.12 -4.93 5.67
C VAL A 62 7.78 -4.21 5.63
N LYS A 63 7.77 -2.99 5.09
CA LYS A 63 6.56 -2.20 4.90
C LYS A 63 6.16 -2.23 3.45
N VAL A 64 4.89 -2.53 3.18
CA VAL A 64 4.31 -2.51 1.84
C VAL A 64 3.12 -1.57 1.82
N GLU A 65 3.14 -0.63 0.89
CA GLU A 65 2.05 0.31 0.66
C GLU A 65 1.44 0.06 -0.71
N VAL A 66 0.16 -0.23 -0.72
CA VAL A 66 -0.63 -0.56 -1.90
C VAL A 66 -1.72 0.48 -2.07
N ILE A 67 -1.82 1.05 -3.27
CA ILE A 67 -2.83 2.02 -3.62
C ILE A 67 -3.75 1.38 -4.66
N GLU A 68 -5.02 1.25 -4.33
CA GLU A 68 -6.06 0.79 -5.24
C GLU A 68 -6.80 2.00 -5.84
N ASN A 69 -7.03 1.97 -7.16
CA ASN A 69 -7.98 2.86 -7.82
C ASN A 69 -9.29 2.09 -7.99
N ARG A 70 -10.33 2.43 -7.21
CA ARG A 70 -11.67 1.84 -7.31
C ARG A 70 -12.75 2.89 -7.56
#